data_AF-V5FRL7-F1
#
_entry.id   AF-V5FRL7-F1
#
_cell.length_a   1.000
_cell.length_b   1.000
_cell.length_c   1.000
_cell.angle_alpha   90.00
_cell.angle_beta   90.00
_cell.angle_gamma   90.00
#
_symmetry.space_group_name_H-M   'P 1'
#
loop_
_entity.id
_entity.type
_entity.pdbx_description
1 polymer ?
#
loop_
_entity_poly.entity_id
_entity_poly.type
_entity_poly.pdbx_seq_one_letter_code
_entity_poly.pdbx_strand_id
1 'polypeptide(L)'
;MRIVDPQAATLTNIEVLAFLTENPPRRPPNPPPNSRNWVPSPDLRDHNTVVKEIHNYVQRLSPHILKYPLYVHEGLPRQAETTDQGAQVPPPPPPTEPTPLDHALRELITRLQPYGLTKGEVLMIVNLGVGLDGSATSGDQGAQAEDGGDVAMADGNGAGEEGLADEDYGALALLDTVIEEREERLSNEDVAQILKIIRESLGSGRKETQEVDGVQG
;
A
#
# COMPACT_ATOMS: atom_id res chain seq x y z
N MET A 1 -19.84 -17.85 19.51
CA MET A 1 -18.74 -16.87 19.46
C MET A 1 -19.25 -15.57 20.09
N ARG A 2 -18.46 -14.89 20.93
CA ARG A 2 -18.81 -13.57 21.49
C ARG A 2 -17.72 -12.59 21.05
N ILE A 3 -18.13 -11.43 20.54
CA ILE A 3 -17.20 -10.35 20.17
C ILE A 3 -16.87 -9.59 21.45
N VAL A 4 -15.58 -9.48 21.77
CA VAL A 4 -15.10 -8.77 22.96
C VAL A 4 -14.90 -7.29 22.63
N ASP A 5 -14.19 -7.02 21.54
CA ASP A 5 -13.95 -5.68 21.02
C ASP A 5 -14.14 -5.70 19.49
N PRO A 6 -15.09 -4.93 18.94
CA PRO A 6 -15.30 -4.87 17.50
C PRO A 6 -14.23 -4.08 16.74
N GLN A 7 -13.46 -3.20 17.40
CA GLN A 7 -12.50 -2.29 16.77
C GLN A 7 -11.20 -2.18 17.58
N ALA A 8 -10.49 -3.31 17.70
CA ALA A 8 -9.23 -3.37 18.44
C ALA A 8 -8.06 -2.64 17.75
N ALA A 9 -8.07 -2.54 16.42
CA ALA A 9 -7.00 -1.93 15.64
C ALA A 9 -7.48 -1.42 14.28
N THR A 10 -6.76 -0.44 13.74
CA THR A 10 -6.87 0.04 12.36
C THR A 10 -5.61 -0.37 11.60
N LEU A 11 -5.77 -1.04 10.46
CA LEU A 11 -4.67 -1.52 9.63
C LEU A 11 -4.71 -0.82 8.27
N THR A 12 -3.54 -0.46 7.77
CA THR A 12 -3.35 0.01 6.40
C THR A 12 -3.50 -1.16 5.42
N ASN A 13 -3.86 -0.85 4.17
CA ASN A 13 -3.96 -1.85 3.12
C ASN A 13 -2.62 -2.57 2.89
N ILE A 14 -1.50 -1.87 3.08
CA ILE A 14 -0.16 -2.44 2.93
C ILE A 14 0.17 -3.45 4.05
N GLU A 15 -0.19 -3.18 5.30
CA GLU A 15 0.01 -4.14 6.40
C GLU A 15 -0.82 -5.42 6.19
N VAL A 16 -2.07 -5.26 5.70
CA VAL A 16 -2.92 -6.41 5.35
C VAL A 16 -2.29 -7.21 4.21
N LEU A 17 -1.78 -6.53 3.18
CA LEU A 17 -1.10 -7.19 2.05
C LEU A 17 0.17 -7.92 2.50
N ALA A 18 0.99 -7.28 3.34
CA ALA A 18 2.20 -7.87 3.91
C ALA A 18 1.88 -9.17 4.65
N PHE A 19 0.91 -9.12 5.56
CA PHE A 19 0.47 -10.29 6.31
C PHE A 19 0.00 -11.44 5.40
N LEU A 20 -0.80 -11.14 4.37
CA LEU A 20 -1.29 -12.14 3.43
C LEU A 20 -0.19 -12.70 2.52
N THR A 21 0.82 -11.89 2.20
CA THR A 21 1.96 -12.31 1.38
C THR A 21 2.88 -13.25 2.15
N GLU A 22 3.10 -12.98 3.45
CA GLU A 22 3.87 -13.84 4.35
C GLU A 22 3.15 -15.13 4.73
N ASN A 23 1.82 -15.14 4.62
CA ASN A 23 0.96 -16.28 4.96
C ASN A 23 0.20 -16.78 3.73
N PRO A 24 0.89 -17.34 2.71
CA PRO A 24 0.25 -17.76 1.49
C PRO A 24 -0.78 -18.89 1.73
N PRO A 25 -1.81 -19.01 0.87
CA PRO A 25 -2.81 -20.08 0.91
C PRO A 25 -2.22 -21.48 1.16
N ARG A 26 -2.64 -22.10 2.26
CA ARG A 26 -2.21 -23.46 2.60
C ARG A 26 -3.03 -24.47 1.80
N ARG A 27 -2.36 -25.47 1.22
CA ARG A 27 -3.03 -26.65 0.64
C ARG A 27 -3.48 -27.57 1.78
N PRO A 28 -4.67 -28.20 1.68
CA PRO A 28 -5.04 -29.23 2.64
C PRO A 28 -3.99 -30.37 2.58
N PRO A 29 -3.56 -30.93 3.72
CA PRO A 29 -2.61 -32.02 3.72
C PRO A 29 -3.27 -33.26 3.11
N ASN A 30 -2.49 -34.01 2.31
CA ASN A 30 -2.91 -35.34 1.88
C ASN A 30 -2.99 -36.28 3.08
N PRO A 31 -3.96 -37.22 3.12
CA PRO A 31 -4.03 -38.20 4.18
C PRO A 31 -2.73 -39.04 4.21
N PRO A 32 -2.12 -39.26 5.38
CA PRO A 32 -0.96 -40.12 5.51
C PRO A 32 -1.26 -41.54 5.00
N PRO A 33 -0.27 -42.24 4.43
CA PRO A 33 -0.43 -43.64 4.04
C PRO A 33 -0.94 -44.47 5.23
N ASN A 34 -1.96 -45.30 5.01
CA ASN A 34 -2.59 -46.19 6.01
C ASN A 34 -3.29 -45.52 7.21
N SER A 35 -3.63 -44.23 7.14
CA SER A 35 -4.40 -43.58 8.20
C SER A 35 -5.89 -43.96 8.16
N ARG A 36 -6.35 -44.78 9.11
CA ARG A 36 -7.78 -45.10 9.30
C ARG A 36 -8.59 -43.97 9.96
N ASN A 37 -7.93 -43.09 10.70
CA ASN A 37 -8.54 -42.03 11.50
C ASN A 37 -7.98 -40.64 11.13
N TRP A 38 -7.84 -40.35 9.83
CA TRP A 38 -7.44 -39.02 9.38
C TRP A 38 -8.52 -37.99 9.67
N VAL A 39 -8.18 -36.94 10.39
CA VAL A 39 -9.05 -35.77 10.57
C VAL A 39 -8.70 -34.77 9.48
N PRO A 40 -9.62 -34.45 8.55
CA PRO A 40 -9.37 -33.47 7.52
C PRO A 40 -8.99 -32.12 8.15
N SER A 41 -8.02 -31.44 7.55
CA SER A 41 -7.80 -30.02 7.89
C SER A 41 -9.07 -29.21 7.60
N PRO A 42 -9.27 -28.07 8.27
CA PRO A 42 -10.33 -27.13 7.92
C PRO A 42 -10.33 -26.84 6.41
N ASP A 43 -11.51 -26.75 5.80
CA ASP A 43 -11.63 -26.30 4.41
C ASP A 43 -11.29 -24.81 4.34
N LEU A 44 -10.24 -24.46 3.60
CA LEU A 44 -9.74 -23.09 3.47
C LEU A 44 -10.13 -22.45 2.13
N ARG A 45 -11.05 -23.04 1.36
CA ARG A 45 -11.43 -22.52 0.04
C ARG A 45 -11.88 -21.07 0.08
N ASP A 46 -12.80 -20.73 0.96
CA ASP A 46 -13.36 -19.38 1.05
C ASP A 46 -12.32 -18.37 1.53
N HIS A 47 -11.47 -18.78 2.48
CA HIS A 47 -10.32 -18.00 2.90
C HIS A 47 -9.40 -17.68 1.72
N ASN A 48 -9.04 -18.69 0.92
CA ASN A 48 -8.18 -18.52 -0.25
C ASN A 48 -8.81 -17.62 -1.31
N THR A 49 -10.14 -17.65 -1.46
CA THR A 49 -10.87 -16.71 -2.33
C THR A 49 -10.69 -15.28 -1.84
N VAL A 50 -10.90 -15.00 -0.56
CA VAL A 50 -10.71 -13.65 0.02
C VAL A 50 -9.26 -13.17 -0.16
N VAL A 51 -8.28 -14.03 0.12
CA VAL A 51 -6.86 -13.70 -0.08
C VAL A 51 -6.59 -13.32 -1.53
N LYS A 52 -7.11 -14.10 -2.49
CA LYS A 52 -6.97 -13.82 -3.92
C LYS A 52 -7.62 -12.49 -4.32
N GLU A 53 -8.82 -12.19 -3.82
CA GLU A 53 -9.50 -10.94 -4.13
C GLU A 53 -8.78 -9.71 -3.56
N ILE A 54 -8.15 -9.81 -2.39
CA ILE A 54 -7.32 -8.72 -1.85
C ILE A 54 -6.11 -8.45 -2.76
N HIS A 55 -5.43 -9.49 -3.24
CA HIS A 55 -4.35 -9.32 -4.21
C HIS A 55 -4.86 -8.71 -5.53
N ASN A 56 -6.03 -9.11 -6.01
CA ASN A 56 -6.65 -8.52 -7.20
C ASN A 56 -6.97 -7.04 -7.00
N TYR A 57 -7.51 -6.66 -5.83
CA TYR A 57 -7.81 -5.27 -5.47
C TYR A 57 -6.55 -4.41 -5.55
N VAL A 58 -5.44 -4.84 -4.93
CA VAL A 58 -4.18 -4.09 -4.97
C VAL A 58 -3.66 -3.97 -6.40
N GLN A 59 -3.66 -5.06 -7.18
CA GLN A 59 -3.13 -5.04 -8.55
C GLN A 59 -3.94 -4.14 -9.50
N ARG A 60 -5.25 -4.02 -9.31
CA ARG A 60 -6.14 -3.31 -10.24
C ARG A 60 -6.50 -1.90 -9.79
N LEU A 61 -6.73 -1.69 -8.50
CA LEU A 61 -7.31 -0.47 -7.96
C LEU A 61 -6.33 0.33 -7.08
N SER A 62 -5.32 -0.32 -6.51
CA SER A 62 -4.35 0.36 -5.64
C SER A 62 -2.90 -0.07 -5.93
N PRO A 63 -2.44 0.02 -7.19
CA PRO A 63 -1.12 -0.45 -7.57
C PRO A 63 0.02 0.39 -6.97
N HIS A 64 -0.26 1.61 -6.50
CA HIS A 64 0.70 2.47 -5.80
C HIS A 64 1.27 1.81 -4.54
N ILE A 65 0.47 0.99 -3.85
CA ILE A 65 0.87 0.25 -2.65
C ILE A 65 2.08 -0.66 -2.93
N LEU A 66 2.20 -1.17 -4.15
CA LEU A 66 3.33 -2.03 -4.54
C LEU A 66 4.65 -1.25 -4.73
N LYS A 67 4.61 0.08 -4.75
CA LYS A 67 5.79 0.95 -4.86
C LYS A 67 6.38 1.34 -3.50
N TYR A 68 5.70 0.97 -2.42
CA TYR A 68 6.12 1.30 -1.06
C TYR A 68 7.43 0.61 -0.72
N PRO A 69 8.13 1.04 0.35
CA PRO A 69 9.29 0.34 0.85
C PRO A 69 8.98 -1.14 1.10
N LEU A 70 10.02 -1.96 1.06
CA LEU A 70 9.91 -3.41 1.21
C LEU A 70 9.07 -3.77 2.46
N TYR A 71 8.01 -4.53 2.23
CA TYR A 71 6.98 -4.85 3.21
C TYR A 71 6.94 -6.34 3.59
N VAL A 72 7.88 -7.12 3.08
CA VAL A 72 8.05 -8.55 3.39
C VAL A 72 9.52 -8.78 3.71
N HIS A 73 9.81 -9.63 4.68
CA HIS A 73 11.18 -10.02 4.98
C HIS A 73 11.81 -10.81 3.83
N GLU A 74 12.94 -10.30 3.32
CA GLU A 74 13.74 -10.97 2.32
C GLU A 74 14.29 -12.28 2.90
N GLY A 75 14.06 -13.41 2.23
CA GLY A 75 14.62 -14.71 2.64
C GLY A 75 13.74 -15.61 3.52
N LEU A 76 12.46 -15.29 3.75
CA LEU A 76 11.54 -16.30 4.29
C LEU A 76 11.40 -17.44 3.26
N PRO A 77 11.73 -18.71 3.62
CA PRO A 77 11.47 -19.83 2.75
C PRO A 77 9.96 -19.88 2.51
N ARG A 78 9.53 -19.70 1.26
CA ARG A 78 8.17 -20.02 0.83
C ARG A 78 7.88 -21.42 1.35
N GLN A 79 6.93 -21.56 2.26
CA GLN A 79 6.47 -22.86 2.79
C GLN A 79 5.71 -23.69 1.74
N ALA A 80 6.21 -23.69 0.51
CA ALA A 80 5.72 -24.49 -0.60
C ALA A 80 6.64 -25.68 -0.90
N GLU A 81 7.65 -25.96 -0.08
CA GLU A 81 8.37 -27.23 -0.15
C GLU A 81 7.76 -28.23 0.83
N THR A 82 6.65 -28.84 0.40
CA THR A 82 6.31 -30.18 0.89
C THR A 82 7.43 -31.11 0.47
N THR A 83 8.36 -31.41 1.37
CA THR A 83 9.21 -32.59 1.24
C THR A 83 8.27 -33.81 1.28
N ASP A 84 8.46 -34.75 0.36
CA ASP A 84 7.63 -35.95 0.11
C ASP A 84 7.58 -36.95 1.29
N GLN A 85 7.94 -36.53 2.49
CA GLN A 85 8.11 -37.35 3.68
C GLN A 85 7.43 -36.72 4.89
N GLY A 86 6.09 -36.75 4.93
CA GLY A 86 5.23 -36.91 6.12
C GLY A 86 5.45 -36.14 7.44
N ALA A 87 6.45 -35.29 7.56
CA ALA A 87 6.82 -34.58 8.78
C ALA A 87 6.51 -33.10 8.58
N GLN A 88 5.41 -32.66 9.21
CA GLN A 88 5.10 -31.24 9.34
C GLN A 88 6.15 -30.60 10.24
N VAL A 89 7.15 -29.94 9.64
CA VAL A 89 8.00 -29.02 10.40
C VAL A 89 7.08 -27.86 10.82
N PRO A 90 7.00 -27.51 12.12
CA PRO A 90 6.24 -26.35 12.55
C PRO A 90 6.74 -25.12 11.79
N PRO A 91 5.85 -24.20 11.38
CA PRO A 91 6.28 -22.99 10.71
C PRO A 91 7.31 -22.26 11.58
N PRO A 92 8.39 -21.70 11.00
CA PRO A 92 9.31 -20.90 11.78
C PRO A 92 8.51 -19.76 12.43
N PRO A 93 8.90 -19.32 13.64
CA PRO A 93 8.26 -18.19 14.27
C PRO A 93 8.30 -16.98 13.32
N PRO A 94 7.23 -16.17 13.28
CA PRO A 94 7.23 -14.97 12.46
C PRO A 94 8.43 -14.10 12.84
N PRO A 95 9.12 -13.50 11.86
CA PRO A 95 10.16 -12.53 12.15
C PRO A 95 9.58 -11.42 13.02
N THR A 96 10.35 -11.01 14.03
CA THR A 96 10.00 -9.92 14.94
C THR A 96 10.77 -8.64 14.62
N GLU A 97 11.67 -8.73 13.64
CA GLU A 97 12.43 -7.59 13.16
C GLU A 97 11.49 -6.67 12.35
N PRO A 98 11.60 -5.34 12.49
CA PRO A 98 10.83 -4.42 11.66
C PRO A 98 11.29 -4.47 10.19
N THR A 99 10.34 -4.41 9.27
CA THR A 99 10.59 -4.22 7.84
C THR A 99 10.97 -2.77 7.51
N PRO A 100 11.58 -2.51 6.35
CA PRO A 100 11.78 -1.14 5.87
C PRO A 100 10.48 -0.32 5.80
N LEU A 101 9.35 -0.95 5.47
CA LEU A 101 8.04 -0.33 5.54
C LEU A 101 7.68 0.12 6.97
N ASP A 102 7.94 -0.71 7.98
CA ASP A 102 7.64 -0.36 9.37
C ASP A 102 8.39 0.90 9.82
N HIS A 103 9.65 1.02 9.40
CA HIS A 103 10.44 2.22 9.64
C HIS A 103 9.87 3.43 8.90
N ALA A 104 9.52 3.28 7.62
CA ALA A 104 8.93 4.34 6.81
C ALA A 104 7.59 4.84 7.36
N LEU A 105 6.70 3.95 7.80
CA LEU A 105 5.42 4.32 8.40
C LEU A 105 5.60 5.06 9.74
N ARG A 106 6.55 4.60 10.58
CA ARG A 106 6.88 5.30 11.84
C ARG A 106 7.45 6.68 11.60
N GLU A 107 8.35 6.81 10.61
CA GLU A 107 8.90 8.10 10.21
C GLU A 107 7.80 9.02 9.67
N LEU A 108 6.97 8.54 8.75
CA LEU A 108 5.86 9.27 8.17
C LEU A 108 4.93 9.82 9.27
N ILE A 109 4.46 8.97 10.18
CA ILE A 109 3.58 9.38 11.28
C ILE A 109 4.25 10.42 12.16
N THR A 110 5.53 10.24 12.49
CA THR A 110 6.28 11.17 13.33
C THR A 110 6.43 12.54 12.67
N ARG A 111 6.71 12.56 11.36
CA ARG A 111 6.91 13.79 10.58
C ARG A 111 5.60 14.50 10.25
N LEU A 112 4.49 13.77 10.15
CA LEU A 112 3.16 14.36 9.93
C LEU A 112 2.48 14.87 11.22
N GLN A 113 2.96 14.46 12.39
CA GLN A 113 2.37 14.83 13.68
C GLN A 113 2.22 16.35 13.92
N PRO A 114 3.15 17.23 13.49
CA PRO A 114 3.00 18.68 13.66
C PRO A 114 1.81 19.30 12.92
N TYR A 115 1.33 18.66 11.84
CA TYR A 115 0.23 19.19 11.01
C TYR A 115 -1.15 18.87 11.57
N GLY A 116 -1.24 18.19 12.72
CA GLY A 116 -2.51 17.93 13.40
C GLY A 116 -3.47 17.04 12.60
N LEU A 117 -2.94 16.16 11.75
CA LEU A 117 -3.74 15.20 11.00
C LEU A 117 -4.32 14.12 11.93
N THR A 118 -5.57 13.74 11.71
CA THR A 118 -6.21 12.65 12.44
C THR A 118 -5.68 11.29 11.97
N LYS A 119 -5.87 10.25 12.80
CA LYS A 119 -5.52 8.87 12.42
C LYS A 119 -6.23 8.43 11.14
N GLY A 120 -7.48 8.85 10.94
CA GLY A 120 -8.25 8.55 9.73
C GLY A 120 -7.68 9.23 8.49
N GLU A 121 -7.31 10.51 8.61
CA GLU A 121 -6.67 11.27 7.52
C GLU A 121 -5.35 10.62 7.10
N VAL A 122 -4.46 10.30 8.05
CA VAL A 122 -3.18 9.64 7.75
C VAL A 122 -3.40 8.25 7.13
N LEU A 123 -4.35 7.46 7.66
CA LEU A 123 -4.69 6.15 7.12
C LEU A 123 -5.18 6.25 5.67
N MET A 124 -6.03 7.23 5.36
CA MET A 124 -6.54 7.45 4.01
C MET A 124 -5.46 7.95 3.05
N ILE A 125 -4.58 8.86 3.49
CA ILE A 125 -3.42 9.33 2.71
C ILE A 125 -2.56 8.14 2.27
N VAL A 126 -2.25 7.23 3.20
CA VAL A 126 -1.50 6.00 2.92
C VAL A 126 -2.30 5.09 1.99
N ASN A 127 -3.55 4.75 2.31
CA ASN A 127 -4.31 3.81 1.49
C ASN A 127 -4.57 4.28 0.05
N LEU A 128 -4.71 5.60 -0.17
CA LEU A 128 -4.91 6.19 -1.48
C LEU A 128 -3.61 6.55 -2.22
N GLY A 129 -2.46 6.52 -1.54
CA GLY A 129 -1.17 6.84 -2.15
C GLY A 129 -1.03 8.31 -2.57
N VAL A 130 -1.64 9.21 -1.81
CA VAL A 130 -1.65 10.65 -2.13
C VAL A 130 -0.21 11.17 -2.27
N GLY A 131 0.11 11.80 -3.41
CA GLY A 131 1.42 12.39 -3.66
C GLY A 131 2.50 11.42 -4.18
N LEU A 132 2.24 10.12 -4.29
CA LEU A 132 3.23 9.11 -4.72
C LEU A 132 3.26 8.86 -6.23
N ASP A 133 2.25 9.33 -6.95
CA ASP A 133 2.17 9.27 -8.41
C ASP A 133 1.67 10.61 -8.95
N GLY A 134 2.50 11.34 -9.69
CA GLY A 134 2.08 12.48 -10.54
C GLY A 134 1.30 12.04 -11.79
N SER A 135 0.88 10.77 -11.83
CA SER A 135 0.04 10.24 -12.88
C SER A 135 -1.38 10.29 -12.36
N ALA A 136 -2.17 11.17 -12.97
CA ALA A 136 -3.62 11.14 -12.99
C ALA A 136 -4.14 9.75 -12.66
N THR A 137 -5.09 9.69 -11.72
CA THR A 137 -6.14 8.69 -11.80
C THR A 137 -6.66 8.70 -13.23
N SER A 138 -6.15 7.77 -14.04
CA SER A 138 -6.77 7.30 -15.26
C SER A 138 -8.12 6.73 -14.80
N GLY A 139 -9.10 7.62 -14.67
CA GLY A 139 -10.50 7.28 -14.67
C GLY A 139 -10.84 6.75 -16.05
N ASP A 140 -10.43 5.51 -16.32
CA ASP A 140 -11.13 4.67 -17.29
C ASP A 140 -12.47 4.26 -16.65
N GLN A 141 -13.38 5.23 -16.59
CA GLN A 141 -14.80 5.00 -16.51
C GLN A 141 -15.43 5.90 -17.58
N GLY A 142 -15.92 5.26 -18.63
CA GLY A 142 -16.44 5.89 -19.83
C GLY A 142 -17.42 7.02 -19.54
N ALA A 143 -17.01 8.22 -19.93
CA ALA A 143 -17.90 9.31 -20.30
C ALA A 143 -17.56 9.67 -21.75
N GLN A 144 -18.24 9.00 -22.66
CA GLN A 144 -18.32 9.43 -24.05
C GLN A 144 -19.13 10.72 -24.06
N ALA A 145 -18.46 11.86 -24.06
CA ALA A 145 -19.04 13.17 -24.33
C ALA A 145 -18.34 13.74 -25.57
N GLU A 146 -19.14 13.89 -26.60
CA GLU A 146 -18.78 14.39 -27.92
C GLU A 146 -18.37 15.87 -27.87
N ASP A 147 -17.35 16.19 -28.67
CA ASP A 147 -17.17 17.38 -29.51
C ASP A 147 -17.49 18.79 -28.96
N GLY A 148 -16.48 19.67 -29.08
CA GLY A 148 -16.69 21.10 -29.32
C GLY A 148 -16.12 22.04 -28.25
N GLY A 149 -14.98 22.67 -28.55
CA GLY A 149 -14.55 23.88 -27.84
C GLY A 149 -13.05 24.14 -27.88
N ASP A 150 -12.57 24.67 -29.00
CA ASP A 150 -11.31 25.41 -29.10
C ASP A 150 -11.29 26.51 -28.03
N VAL A 151 -10.42 26.38 -27.03
CA VAL A 151 -10.06 27.47 -26.10
C VAL A 151 -8.56 27.64 -26.16
N ALA A 152 -8.18 28.73 -26.83
CA ALA A 152 -6.83 29.21 -26.99
C ALA A 152 -6.08 29.26 -25.67
N MET A 153 -4.88 28.65 -25.67
CA MET A 153 -3.86 28.84 -24.65
C MET A 153 -3.51 30.33 -24.58
N ALA A 154 -4.06 31.02 -23.60
CA ALA A 154 -3.58 32.33 -23.20
C ALA A 154 -2.31 32.12 -22.36
N ASP A 155 -1.17 32.42 -22.98
CA ASP A 155 0.14 32.55 -22.36
C ASP A 155 0.08 33.65 -21.28
N GLY A 156 -0.25 33.22 -20.06
CA GLY A 156 -0.28 34.04 -18.87
C GLY A 156 1.04 33.91 -18.13
N ASN A 157 2.02 34.74 -18.49
CA ASN A 157 3.22 35.00 -17.71
C ASN A 157 2.82 35.66 -16.36
N GLY A 158 2.45 34.82 -15.39
CA GLY A 158 2.16 35.18 -14.01
C GLY A 158 3.42 35.11 -13.17
N ALA A 159 3.79 36.26 -12.61
CA ALA A 159 4.90 36.42 -11.69
C ALA A 159 4.73 35.52 -10.45
N GLY A 160 5.87 35.02 -9.95
CA GLY A 160 5.99 34.12 -8.80
C GLY A 160 4.97 34.36 -7.68
N GLU A 161 3.99 33.47 -7.63
CA GLU A 161 3.18 33.19 -6.46
C GLU A 161 3.80 31.94 -5.82
N GLU A 162 4.00 31.96 -4.51
CA GLU A 162 4.46 30.80 -3.72
C GLU A 162 3.36 29.72 -3.72
N GLY A 163 3.10 29.14 -4.88
CA GLY A 163 2.05 28.17 -5.17
C GLY A 163 2.61 26.76 -5.26
N LEU A 164 1.75 25.78 -4.98
CA LEU A 164 2.04 24.35 -5.16
C LEU A 164 2.52 24.06 -6.58
N ALA A 165 3.41 23.09 -6.74
CA ALA A 165 3.89 22.69 -8.07
C ALA A 165 2.72 22.17 -8.92
N ASP A 166 2.78 22.35 -10.24
CA ASP A 166 1.69 21.92 -11.14
C ASP A 166 1.36 20.42 -11.00
N GLU A 167 2.37 19.61 -10.68
CA GLU A 167 2.24 18.18 -10.41
C GLU A 167 1.50 17.83 -9.10
N ASP A 168 1.39 18.80 -8.18
CA ASP A 168 0.78 18.63 -6.86
C ASP A 168 -0.72 18.92 -6.86
N TYR A 169 -1.29 19.56 -7.89
CA TYR A 169 -2.73 19.86 -7.94
C TYR A 169 -3.61 18.62 -7.87
N GLY A 170 -3.19 17.51 -8.48
CA GLY A 170 -3.91 16.24 -8.37
C GLY A 170 -3.90 15.69 -6.94
N ALA A 171 -2.77 15.78 -6.26
CA ALA A 171 -2.64 15.35 -4.87
C ALA A 171 -3.40 16.28 -3.91
N LEU A 172 -3.41 17.59 -4.21
CA LEU A 172 -4.19 18.59 -3.48
C LEU A 172 -5.68 18.27 -3.52
N ALA A 173 -6.22 17.98 -4.70
CA ALA A 173 -7.62 17.62 -4.86
C ALA A 173 -7.99 16.37 -4.03
N LEU A 174 -7.10 15.38 -3.93
CA LEU A 174 -7.31 14.23 -3.07
C LEU A 174 -7.24 14.61 -1.58
N LEU A 175 -6.31 15.47 -1.17
CA LEU A 175 -6.24 15.97 0.21
C LEU A 175 -7.51 16.74 0.60
N ASP A 176 -8.10 17.51 -0.31
CA ASP A 176 -9.38 18.19 -0.09
C ASP A 176 -10.55 17.24 0.16
N THR A 177 -10.49 16.03 -0.41
CA THR A 177 -11.51 15.01 -0.14
C THR A 177 -11.26 14.24 1.16
N VAL A 178 -10.02 14.19 1.63
CA VAL A 178 -9.63 13.41 2.81
C VAL A 178 -9.66 14.25 4.09
N ILE A 179 -9.23 15.51 4.00
CA ILE A 179 -9.10 16.43 5.13
C ILE A 179 -10.26 17.42 5.07
N GLU A 180 -11.16 17.33 6.04
CA GLU A 180 -12.25 18.29 6.17
C GLU A 180 -11.71 19.67 6.54
N GLU A 181 -12.27 20.71 5.91
CA GLU A 181 -11.91 22.12 6.15
C GLU A 181 -10.39 22.36 5.98
N ARG A 182 -9.77 21.66 5.03
CA ARG A 182 -8.31 21.69 4.80
C ARG A 182 -7.78 23.11 4.65
N GLU A 183 -8.44 23.97 3.87
CA GLU A 183 -8.02 25.36 3.63
C GLU A 183 -8.02 26.23 4.90
N GLU A 184 -8.85 25.91 5.89
CA GLU A 184 -8.90 26.62 7.17
C GLU A 184 -7.85 26.09 8.15
N ARG A 185 -7.45 24.82 8.01
CA ARG A 185 -6.53 24.11 8.92
C ARG A 185 -5.07 24.17 8.49
N LEU A 186 -4.80 24.16 7.19
CA LEU A 186 -3.48 23.99 6.61
C LEU A 186 -3.24 25.00 5.48
N SER A 187 -2.09 25.65 5.53
CA SER A 187 -1.66 26.51 4.43
C SER A 187 -1.20 25.68 3.22
N ASN A 188 -1.10 26.30 2.05
CA ASN A 188 -0.55 25.64 0.86
C ASN A 188 0.93 25.25 1.04
N GLU A 189 1.68 25.98 1.87
CA GLU A 189 3.05 25.60 2.24
C GLU A 189 3.05 24.32 3.11
N ASP A 190 2.13 24.22 4.08
CA ASP A 190 1.99 23.00 4.89
C ASP A 190 1.67 21.78 4.02
N VAL A 191 0.76 21.95 3.05
CA VAL A 191 0.43 20.92 2.06
C VAL A 191 1.67 20.50 1.27
N ALA A 192 2.44 21.45 0.76
CA ALA A 192 3.66 21.15 0.00
C ALA A 192 4.64 20.31 0.83
N GLN A 193 4.80 20.66 2.12
CA GLN A 193 5.65 19.91 3.04
C GLN A 193 5.09 18.52 3.35
N ILE A 194 3.78 18.37 3.54
CA ILE A 194 3.12 17.07 3.74
C ILE A 194 3.40 16.16 2.54
N LEU A 195 3.17 16.65 1.31
CA LEU A 195 3.41 15.88 0.08
C LEU A 195 4.88 15.47 -0.06
N LYS A 196 5.80 16.38 0.28
CA LYS A 196 7.23 16.10 0.32
C LYS A 196 7.57 14.99 1.32
N ILE A 197 7.05 15.07 2.55
CA ILE A 197 7.26 14.05 3.59
C ILE A 197 6.76 12.68 3.11
N ILE A 198 5.58 12.63 2.49
CA ILE A 198 4.99 11.38 1.95
C ILE A 198 5.91 10.77 0.89
N ARG A 199 6.39 11.58 -0.07
CA ARG A 199 7.30 11.14 -1.13
C ARG A 199 8.62 10.60 -0.60
N GLU A 200 9.20 11.29 0.37
CA GLU A 200 10.45 10.88 1.00
C GLU A 200 10.29 9.55 1.76
N SER A 201 9.19 9.40 2.51
CA SER A 201 8.97 8.24 3.36
C SER A 201 8.53 7.01 2.56
N LEU A 202 7.58 7.16 1.63
CA LEU A 202 6.93 6.03 0.94
C LEU A 202 7.37 5.87 -0.54
N GLY A 203 7.89 6.92 -1.18
CA GLY A 203 8.29 6.90 -2.60
C GLY A 203 9.69 6.30 -2.86
N SER A 204 10.44 6.00 -1.80
CA SER A 204 11.83 5.55 -1.89
C SER A 204 12.01 4.09 -2.34
N GLY A 205 10.93 3.30 -2.41
CA GLY A 205 10.94 1.84 -2.58
C GLY A 205 11.52 1.27 -3.88
N ARG A 206 11.96 2.09 -4.85
CA ARG A 206 12.50 1.61 -6.13
C ARG A 206 13.82 2.23 -6.60
N LYS A 207 14.44 3.14 -5.84
CA LYS A 207 15.64 3.85 -6.33
C LYS A 207 16.92 3.00 -6.41
N GLU A 208 16.96 1.79 -5.83
CA GLU A 208 18.23 1.02 -5.72
C GLU A 208 18.41 -0.15 -6.70
N THR A 209 17.43 -0.56 -7.51
CA THR A 209 17.58 -1.78 -8.34
C THR A 209 18.03 -1.54 -9.78
N GLN A 210 18.44 -0.32 -10.15
CA GLN A 210 18.95 0.00 -11.49
C GLN A 210 20.33 0.68 -11.44
N GLU A 211 21.30 0.13 -10.71
CA GLU A 211 22.69 0.59 -10.86
C GLU A 211 23.74 -0.47 -10.47
N VAL A 212 23.53 -1.74 -10.82
CA VAL A 212 24.61 -2.75 -10.72
C VAL A 212 24.51 -3.82 -11.82
N ASP A 213 24.50 -3.40 -13.09
CA ASP A 213 24.84 -4.31 -14.18
C ASP A 213 25.54 -3.51 -15.29
N GLY A 214 26.82 -3.23 -15.05
CA GLY A 214 27.57 -2.41 -16.00
C GLY A 214 29.01 -2.07 -15.65
N VAL A 215 29.79 -2.95 -15.02
CA VAL A 215 31.28 -2.86 -15.10
C VAL A 215 31.94 -4.26 -15.06
N GLN A 216 32.29 -4.72 -16.26
CA GLN A 216 33.51 -5.41 -16.71
C GLN A 216 34.24 -6.45 -15.85
N GLY A 217 34.48 -7.59 -16.49
CA GLY A 217 35.58 -8.54 -16.29
C GLY A 217 35.65 -9.52 -17.44
#